data_AF-A0A931NF69-F1
#
_entry.id   AF-A0A931NF69-F1
#
_cell.length_a   1.000
_cell.length_b   1.000
_cell.length_c   1.000
_cell.angle_alpha   90.00
_cell.angle_beta   90.00
_cell.angle_gamma   90.00
#
_symmetry.space_group_name_H-M   'P 1'
#
loop_
_entity.id
_entity.type
_entity.pdbx_description
1 polymer ?
#
loop_
_entity_poly.entity_id
_entity_poly.type
_entity_poly.pdbx_seq_one_letter_code
_entity_poly.pdbx_strand_id
1 'polypeptide(L)'
;MATSGMLIFSKIWQYFYCEEAKTTQSQLTEDFGCFPPTPLSCSERATWFTVLKVRPVGLIYLYFLFYVDLFKMNDRTQVDPEIWEISVSMKEVWVEFIGSLAAIRRACSPGVSVLLTLILIPMLFLLSPLLLILVIWMFFRLIVLPGAKYVSRGSAFVLPASSSSRKLVIKLNHVKPDEMRAIICHEHIHILQADEVIFFDARRPRGDVYLHPGVAGDSLILYYLDQKELEARLHEIVISSYRAFRRVPVTVAEFLAMLMACEKIGALVVEAIGSGAGDGLEVESSFAVRSSRICWEFGLVIQCGKDLKAKYELISEVLPVMYGNLLRYYGDLDASEDFLGSVARPNLYDRLYG
;
A
#
# COMPACT_ATOMS: atom_id res chain seq x y z
N MET A 1 7.15 -37.51 -3.72
CA MET A 1 5.74 -37.94 -3.77
C MET A 1 4.93 -37.03 -2.88
N ALA A 2 4.26 -36.02 -3.46
CA ALA A 2 3.30 -35.21 -2.70
C ALA A 2 2.08 -36.09 -2.40
N THR A 3 1.75 -36.26 -1.13
CA THR A 3 0.64 -37.12 -0.68
C THR A 3 -0.70 -36.54 -1.15
N SER A 4 -1.67 -37.38 -1.54
CA SER A 4 -2.98 -36.96 -2.04
C SER A 4 -3.72 -35.94 -1.15
N GLY A 5 -3.39 -35.87 0.14
CA GLY A 5 -3.86 -34.82 1.05
C GLY A 5 -3.40 -33.41 0.65
N MET A 6 -2.13 -33.21 0.26
CA MET A 6 -1.62 -31.90 -0.18
C MET A 6 -2.35 -31.38 -1.43
N LEU A 7 -2.78 -32.26 -2.33
CA LEU A 7 -3.54 -31.88 -3.53
C LEU A 7 -4.94 -31.37 -3.19
N ILE A 8 -5.66 -32.03 -2.27
CA ILE A 8 -6.99 -31.61 -1.82
C ILE A 8 -6.92 -30.28 -1.06
N PHE A 9 -5.95 -30.16 -0.15
CA PHE A 9 -5.70 -28.90 0.53
C PHE A 9 -5.35 -27.80 -0.48
N SER A 10 -4.48 -28.03 -1.47
CA SER A 10 -4.16 -27.01 -2.47
C SER A 10 -5.37 -26.54 -3.30
N LYS A 11 -6.32 -27.44 -3.61
CA LYS A 11 -7.54 -27.10 -4.35
C LYS A 11 -8.53 -26.28 -3.51
N ILE A 12 -8.73 -26.67 -2.25
CA ILE A 12 -9.53 -25.88 -1.30
C ILE A 12 -8.87 -24.52 -1.07
N TRP A 13 -7.55 -24.50 -1.03
CA TRP A 13 -6.73 -23.31 -0.85
C TRP A 13 -6.90 -22.35 -2.05
N GLN A 14 -6.76 -22.82 -3.29
CA GLN A 14 -7.01 -22.03 -4.52
C GLN A 14 -8.43 -21.43 -4.61
N TYR A 15 -9.40 -21.99 -3.90
CA TYR A 15 -10.75 -21.43 -3.85
C TYR A 15 -10.84 -20.13 -3.02
N PHE A 16 -10.00 -19.98 -1.99
CA PHE A 16 -10.07 -18.85 -1.05
C PHE A 16 -9.07 -17.73 -1.35
N TYR A 17 -7.98 -18.05 -2.02
CA TYR A 17 -6.98 -17.09 -2.45
C TYR A 17 -6.35 -17.56 -3.78
N CYS A 18 -5.91 -16.60 -4.59
CA CYS A 18 -5.15 -16.83 -5.80
C CYS A 18 -3.85 -16.05 -5.67
N GLU A 19 -2.73 -16.74 -5.92
CA GLU A 19 -1.39 -16.18 -5.86
C GLU A 19 -0.82 -16.03 -7.26
N GLU A 20 -0.28 -14.85 -7.55
CA GLU A 20 0.33 -14.51 -8.82
C GLU A 20 1.67 -13.85 -8.55
N ALA A 21 2.76 -14.55 -8.86
CA ALA A 21 4.10 -13.98 -8.80
C ALA A 21 4.33 -13.08 -10.02
N LYS A 22 4.81 -11.86 -9.77
CA LYS A 22 5.12 -10.86 -10.79
C LYS A 22 6.51 -10.28 -10.59
N THR A 23 7.15 -9.91 -11.69
CA THR A 23 8.29 -9.00 -11.66
C THR A 23 7.79 -7.56 -11.79
N THR A 24 8.57 -6.61 -11.27
CA THR A 24 8.36 -5.18 -11.52
C THR A 24 8.31 -4.88 -13.01
N GLN A 25 9.22 -5.46 -13.79
CA GLN A 25 9.25 -5.30 -15.24
C GLN A 25 7.97 -5.81 -15.91
N SER A 26 7.47 -6.97 -15.51
CA SER A 26 6.21 -7.52 -16.03
C SER A 26 5.03 -6.62 -15.68
N GLN A 27 5.00 -6.05 -14.47
CA GLN A 27 3.93 -5.14 -14.05
C GLN A 27 3.99 -3.82 -14.83
N LEU A 28 5.16 -3.21 -14.97
CA LEU A 28 5.34 -1.99 -15.79
C LEU A 28 4.99 -2.23 -17.26
N THR A 29 5.33 -3.42 -17.79
CA THR A 29 4.92 -3.84 -19.14
C THR A 29 3.40 -3.93 -19.26
N GLU A 30 2.68 -4.46 -18.26
CA GLU A 30 1.21 -4.49 -18.25
C GLU A 30 0.61 -3.07 -18.16
N ASP A 31 1.25 -2.19 -17.39
CA ASP A 31 0.79 -0.84 -17.19
C ASP A 31 0.95 0.04 -18.44
N PHE A 32 2.15 0.08 -19.01
CA PHE A 32 2.47 0.91 -20.17
C PHE A 32 2.19 0.21 -21.52
N GLY A 33 2.18 -1.12 -21.55
CA GLY A 33 2.09 -1.94 -22.78
C GLY A 33 3.44 -2.28 -23.39
N CYS A 34 4.53 -1.68 -22.91
CA CYS A 34 5.91 -2.02 -23.24
C CYS A 34 6.81 -1.63 -22.07
N PHE A 35 8.04 -2.15 -22.06
CA PHE A 35 9.07 -1.77 -21.10
C PHE A 35 10.44 -1.71 -21.77
N PRO A 36 11.23 -0.63 -21.59
CA PRO A 36 10.82 0.64 -20.95
C PRO A 36 9.65 1.33 -21.67
N PRO A 37 8.90 2.22 -20.99
CA PRO A 37 8.00 3.13 -21.67
C PRO A 37 8.79 4.17 -22.47
N THR A 38 8.43 4.38 -23.73
CA THR A 38 9.08 5.35 -24.63
C THR A 38 9.02 6.78 -24.06
N PRO A 39 10.08 7.58 -24.09
CA PRO A 39 11.38 7.33 -24.74
C PRO A 39 12.46 6.84 -23.77
N LEU A 40 12.08 6.36 -22.58
CA LEU A 40 13.04 5.96 -21.55
C LEU A 40 13.92 4.81 -22.01
N SER A 41 15.14 4.76 -21.46
CA SER A 41 16.10 3.70 -21.66
C SER A 41 16.58 3.19 -20.31
N CYS A 42 16.20 1.97 -19.94
CA CYS A 42 16.57 1.40 -18.64
C CYS A 42 17.08 -0.04 -18.74
N SER A 43 17.89 -0.42 -17.76
CA SER A 43 18.27 -1.81 -17.52
C SER A 43 17.13 -2.61 -16.85
N GLU A 44 17.15 -3.93 -16.99
CA GLU A 44 16.16 -4.82 -16.37
C GLU A 44 16.10 -4.65 -14.84
N ARG A 45 14.89 -4.60 -14.28
CA ARG A 45 14.65 -4.58 -12.82
C ARG A 45 14.30 -5.97 -12.33
N ALA A 46 15.19 -6.58 -11.54
CA ALA A 46 15.03 -7.93 -10.99
C ALA A 46 14.16 -8.00 -9.72
N THR A 47 13.35 -6.98 -9.42
CA THR A 47 12.43 -6.99 -8.28
C THR A 47 11.24 -7.91 -8.53
N TRP A 48 10.92 -8.74 -7.55
CA TRP A 48 9.75 -9.63 -7.54
C TRP A 48 8.77 -9.28 -6.43
N PHE A 49 7.49 -9.47 -6.70
CA PHE A 49 6.43 -9.36 -5.73
C PHE A 49 5.31 -10.36 -6.03
N THR A 50 4.49 -10.63 -5.02
CA THR A 50 3.38 -11.57 -5.12
C THR A 50 2.06 -10.84 -4.94
N VAL A 51 1.14 -11.02 -5.88
CA VAL A 51 -0.23 -10.54 -5.78
C VAL A 51 -1.11 -11.66 -5.22
N LEU A 52 -1.70 -11.42 -4.04
CA LEU A 52 -2.62 -12.30 -3.34
C LEU A 52 -4.06 -11.77 -3.50
N LYS A 53 -4.82 -12.38 -4.40
CA LYS A 53 -6.24 -12.09 -4.61
C LYS A 53 -7.06 -12.93 -3.65
N VAL A 54 -7.69 -12.30 -2.67
CA VAL A 54 -8.30 -13.01 -1.54
C VAL A 54 -9.80 -12.79 -1.45
N ARG A 55 -10.51 -13.89 -1.19
CA ARG A 55 -11.93 -13.88 -0.81
C ARG A 55 -12.05 -13.65 0.71
N PRO A 56 -13.22 -13.27 1.23
CA PRO A 56 -13.42 -12.92 2.65
C PRO A 56 -12.96 -14.02 3.62
N VAL A 57 -13.16 -15.30 3.29
CA VAL A 57 -12.66 -16.41 4.11
C VAL A 57 -11.14 -16.51 4.05
N GLY A 58 -10.53 -16.23 2.89
CA GLY A 58 -9.08 -16.15 2.72
C GLY A 58 -8.43 -15.02 3.52
N LEU A 59 -9.14 -13.90 3.75
CA LEU A 59 -8.67 -12.81 4.63
C LEU A 59 -8.50 -13.27 6.08
N ILE A 60 -9.42 -14.10 6.60
CA ILE A 60 -9.32 -14.63 7.97
C ILE A 60 -8.03 -15.42 8.15
N TYR A 61 -7.70 -16.24 7.16
CA TYR A 61 -6.46 -17.01 7.17
C TYR A 61 -5.22 -16.12 7.02
N LEU A 62 -5.28 -15.09 6.17
CA LEU A 62 -4.22 -14.10 6.05
C LEU A 62 -3.95 -13.37 7.36
N TYR A 63 -5.00 -13.03 8.11
CA TYR A 63 -4.84 -12.53 9.47
C TYR A 63 -4.11 -13.53 10.34
N PHE A 64 -4.53 -14.80 10.33
CA PHE A 64 -3.86 -15.84 11.10
C PHE A 64 -2.37 -15.96 10.75
N LEU A 65 -2.00 -16.00 9.47
CA LEU A 65 -0.60 -16.04 9.05
C LEU A 65 0.18 -14.81 9.48
N PHE A 66 -0.40 -13.62 9.31
CA PHE A 66 0.21 -12.37 9.75
C PHE A 66 0.52 -12.41 11.25
N TYR A 67 -0.44 -12.83 12.07
CA TYR A 67 -0.23 -13.00 13.51
C TYR A 67 0.84 -14.04 13.83
N VAL A 68 0.83 -15.20 13.17
CA VAL A 68 1.85 -16.25 13.36
C VAL A 68 3.25 -15.73 13.05
N ASP A 69 3.41 -14.97 11.96
CA ASP A 69 4.69 -14.38 11.60
C ASP A 69 5.08 -13.27 12.59
N LEU A 70 4.11 -12.50 13.07
CA LEU A 70 4.33 -11.50 14.12
C LEU A 70 4.80 -12.11 15.44
N PHE A 71 4.29 -13.30 15.81
CA PHE A 71 4.78 -14.04 16.97
C PHE A 71 6.24 -14.49 16.81
N LYS A 72 6.66 -14.80 15.58
CA LYS A 72 8.03 -15.21 15.25
C LYS A 72 9.00 -14.03 15.14
N MET A 73 8.49 -12.81 14.96
CA MET A 73 9.33 -11.62 14.93
C MET A 73 9.93 -11.36 16.32
N ASN A 74 11.26 -11.28 16.37
CA ASN A 74 12.03 -10.94 17.57
C ASN A 74 12.58 -9.51 17.52
N ASP A 75 12.40 -8.80 16.42
CA ASP A 75 12.93 -7.45 16.22
C ASP A 75 11.80 -6.41 16.25
N ARG A 76 11.89 -5.49 17.21
CA ARG A 76 10.92 -4.42 17.46
C ARG A 76 10.92 -3.35 16.36
N THR A 77 12.00 -3.25 15.59
CA THR A 77 12.21 -2.13 14.64
C THR A 77 11.39 -2.23 13.36
N GLN A 78 10.79 -3.39 13.06
CA GLN A 78 10.08 -3.65 11.81
C GLN A 78 8.56 -3.70 11.94
N VAL A 79 8.03 -3.42 13.14
CA VAL A 79 6.62 -3.61 13.46
C VAL A 79 6.05 -2.31 14.03
N ASP A 80 4.84 -1.96 13.62
CA ASP A 80 4.07 -0.87 14.21
C ASP A 80 4.04 -1.00 15.75
N PRO A 81 4.33 0.08 16.51
CA PRO A 81 4.35 0.05 17.97
C PRO A 81 3.10 -0.55 18.61
N GLU A 82 1.91 -0.29 18.06
CA GLU A 82 0.65 -0.82 18.60
C GLU A 82 0.57 -2.35 18.42
N ILE A 83 1.05 -2.84 17.28
CA ILE A 83 1.04 -4.27 16.97
C ILE A 83 2.09 -5.01 17.80
N TRP A 84 3.25 -4.39 18.02
CA TRP A 84 4.27 -4.92 18.92
C TRP A 84 3.75 -5.07 20.35
N GLU A 85 3.02 -4.07 20.87
CA GLU A 85 2.46 -4.09 22.23
C GLU A 85 1.44 -5.22 22.43
N ILE A 86 0.58 -5.46 21.42
CA ILE A 86 -0.33 -6.62 21.40
C ILE A 86 0.46 -7.94 21.43
N SER A 87 1.54 -8.05 20.64
CA SER A 87 2.36 -9.26 20.56
C SER A 87 3.06 -9.60 21.87
N VAL A 88 3.58 -8.59 22.58
CA VAL A 88 4.23 -8.74 23.88
C VAL A 88 3.21 -9.16 24.92
N SER A 89 2.06 -8.48 24.97
CA SER A 89 0.97 -8.81 25.89
C SER A 89 0.50 -10.26 25.71
N MET A 90 0.37 -10.74 24.47
CA MET A 90 0.00 -12.13 24.21
C MET A 90 1.11 -13.13 24.59
N LYS A 91 2.39 -12.81 24.35
CA LYS A 91 3.52 -13.66 24.76
C LYS A 91 3.58 -13.80 26.29
N GLU A 92 3.39 -12.71 27.03
CA GLU A 92 3.38 -12.70 28.49
C GLU A 92 2.26 -13.58 29.06
N VAL A 93 1.03 -13.40 28.57
CA VAL A 93 -0.11 -14.24 28.97
C VAL A 93 0.15 -15.72 28.70
N TRP A 94 0.78 -16.05 27.56
CA TRP A 94 1.09 -17.44 27.21
C TRP A 94 2.15 -18.07 28.12
N VAL A 95 3.20 -17.31 28.46
CA VAL A 95 4.25 -17.74 29.39
C VAL A 95 3.67 -17.93 30.79
N GLU A 96 2.83 -17.01 31.27
CA GLU A 96 2.19 -17.10 32.58
C GLU A 96 1.25 -18.31 32.68
N PHE A 97 0.48 -18.59 31.62
CA PHE A 97 -0.38 -19.76 31.54
C PHE A 97 0.43 -21.08 31.61
N ILE A 98 1.49 -21.20 30.81
CA ILE A 98 2.38 -22.38 30.83
C ILE A 98 3.06 -22.52 32.20
N GLY A 99 3.53 -21.41 32.77
CA GLY A 99 4.15 -21.36 34.09
C GLY A 99 3.20 -21.85 35.20
N SER A 100 1.93 -21.42 35.15
CA SER A 100 0.88 -21.81 36.08
C SER A 100 0.58 -23.32 35.98
N LEU A 101 0.47 -23.85 34.77
CA LEU A 101 0.30 -25.29 34.55
C LEU A 101 1.49 -26.11 35.10
N ALA A 102 2.71 -25.63 34.88
CA ALA A 102 3.92 -26.28 35.38
C ALA A 102 4.03 -26.20 36.92
N ALA A 103 3.52 -25.13 37.54
CA ALA A 103 3.48 -24.98 38.99
C ALA A 103 2.45 -25.94 39.62
N ILE A 104 1.24 -26.03 39.05
CA ILE A 104 0.20 -26.97 39.49
C ILE A 104 0.70 -28.42 39.41
N ARG A 105 1.39 -28.78 38.31
CA ARG A 105 2.00 -30.10 38.15
C ARG A 105 3.07 -30.40 39.19
N ARG A 106 3.87 -29.40 39.58
CA ARG A 106 4.94 -29.56 40.60
C ARG A 106 4.38 -29.63 42.02
N ALA A 107 3.25 -29.00 42.29
CA ALA A 107 2.62 -28.96 43.61
C ALA A 107 1.81 -30.24 43.95
N CYS A 108 1.48 -31.07 42.96
CA CYS A 108 0.70 -32.28 43.16
C CYS A 108 1.59 -33.52 43.34
N SER A 109 1.26 -34.38 44.31
CA SER A 109 1.90 -35.70 44.42
C SER A 109 1.53 -36.58 43.21
N PRO A 110 2.33 -37.61 42.87
CA PRO A 110 2.10 -38.43 41.67
C PRO A 110 0.69 -39.04 41.62
N GLY A 111 0.15 -39.51 42.75
CA GLY A 111 -1.19 -40.07 42.84
C GLY A 111 -2.31 -39.03 42.67
N VAL A 112 -2.13 -37.83 43.23
CA VAL A 112 -3.06 -36.70 43.06
C VAL A 112 -3.04 -36.20 41.63
N SER A 113 -1.88 -36.19 40.97
CA SER A 113 -1.75 -35.83 39.55
C SER A 113 -2.50 -36.80 38.63
N VAL A 114 -2.47 -38.11 38.90
CA VAL A 114 -3.21 -39.11 38.12
C VAL A 114 -4.72 -38.94 38.31
N LEU A 115 -5.17 -38.75 39.55
CA LEU A 115 -6.59 -38.51 39.86
C LEU A 115 -7.10 -37.21 39.23
N LEU A 116 -6.33 -36.12 39.33
CA LEU A 116 -6.64 -34.85 38.66
C LEU A 116 -6.75 -35.05 37.16
N THR A 117 -5.82 -35.78 36.54
CA THR A 117 -5.84 -36.06 35.09
C THR A 117 -7.10 -36.84 34.69
N LEU A 118 -7.48 -37.85 35.48
CA LEU A 118 -8.69 -38.66 35.26
C LEU A 118 -9.99 -37.85 35.39
N ILE A 119 -10.01 -36.78 36.19
CA ILE A 119 -11.16 -35.87 36.34
C ILE A 119 -11.14 -34.76 35.27
N LEU A 120 -9.95 -34.22 34.96
CA LEU A 120 -9.77 -33.13 34.01
C LEU A 120 -10.11 -33.55 32.59
N ILE A 121 -9.75 -34.77 32.17
CA ILE A 121 -10.02 -35.25 30.79
C ILE A 121 -11.54 -35.28 30.49
N PRO A 122 -12.40 -35.91 31.32
CA PRO A 122 -13.84 -35.85 31.12
C PRO A 122 -14.41 -34.44 31.26
N MET A 123 -13.93 -33.62 32.20
CA MET A 123 -14.36 -32.22 32.29
C MET A 123 -13.97 -31.41 31.05
N LEU A 124 -12.76 -31.59 30.51
CA LEU A 124 -12.31 -30.98 29.26
C LEU A 124 -13.15 -31.46 28.08
N PHE A 125 -13.59 -32.72 28.09
CA PHE A 125 -14.49 -33.24 27.05
C PHE A 125 -15.91 -32.66 27.16
N LEU A 126 -16.46 -32.58 28.37
CA LEU A 126 -17.78 -31.97 28.65
C LEU A 126 -17.79 -30.45 28.41
N LEU A 127 -16.71 -29.77 28.79
CA LEU A 127 -16.52 -28.34 28.54
C LEU A 127 -15.96 -28.06 27.14
N SER A 128 -15.56 -29.08 26.37
CA SER A 128 -14.96 -28.89 25.04
C SER A 128 -15.81 -28.04 24.10
N PRO A 129 -17.16 -28.13 24.09
CA PRO A 129 -17.96 -27.26 23.23
C PRO A 129 -17.92 -25.80 23.69
N LEU A 130 -17.99 -25.57 25.01
CA LEU A 130 -17.89 -24.22 25.60
C LEU A 130 -16.50 -23.63 25.41
N LEU A 131 -15.46 -24.44 25.58
CA LEU A 131 -14.07 -24.06 25.41
C LEU A 131 -13.78 -23.81 23.92
N LEU A 132 -14.36 -24.59 23.02
CA LEU A 132 -14.31 -24.35 21.57
C LEU A 132 -15.01 -23.04 21.20
N ILE A 133 -16.21 -22.76 21.74
CA ILE A 133 -16.91 -21.49 21.54
C ILE A 133 -16.06 -20.32 22.07
N LEU A 134 -15.46 -20.47 23.25
CA LEU A 134 -14.59 -19.46 23.83
C LEU A 134 -13.34 -19.24 22.97
N VAL A 135 -12.70 -20.30 22.47
CA VAL A 135 -11.55 -20.22 21.56
C VAL A 135 -11.94 -19.55 20.25
N ILE A 136 -13.08 -19.89 19.65
CA ILE A 136 -13.60 -19.24 18.44
C ILE A 136 -13.89 -17.77 18.72
N TRP A 137 -14.50 -17.45 19.86
CA TRP A 137 -14.81 -16.09 20.27
C TRP A 137 -13.54 -15.27 20.49
N MET A 138 -12.54 -15.83 21.19
CA MET A 138 -11.23 -15.22 21.38
C MET A 138 -10.49 -15.04 20.06
N PHE A 139 -10.52 -16.04 19.17
CA PHE A 139 -9.97 -15.93 17.82
C PHE A 139 -10.65 -14.78 17.06
N PHE A 140 -11.98 -14.69 17.12
CA PHE A 140 -12.71 -13.59 16.47
C PHE A 140 -12.37 -12.23 17.09
N ARG A 141 -12.24 -12.15 18.42
CA ARG A 141 -11.95 -10.91 19.16
C ARG A 141 -10.51 -10.44 19.04
N LEU A 142 -9.55 -11.34 19.02
CA LEU A 142 -8.12 -11.03 19.06
C LEU A 142 -7.50 -11.01 17.67
N ILE A 143 -7.99 -11.83 16.74
CA ILE A 143 -7.41 -11.95 15.39
C ILE A 143 -8.30 -11.24 14.36
N VAL A 144 -9.60 -11.58 14.32
CA VAL A 144 -10.49 -11.08 13.26
C VAL A 144 -10.85 -9.61 13.47
N LEU A 145 -11.25 -9.19 14.67
CA LEU A 145 -11.70 -7.81 14.92
C LEU A 145 -10.57 -6.77 14.78
N PRO A 146 -9.36 -6.97 15.33
CA PRO A 146 -8.25 -6.03 15.16
C PRO A 146 -7.70 -6.10 13.73
N GLY A 147 -7.57 -7.31 13.15
CA GLY A 147 -7.18 -7.49 11.75
C GLY A 147 -8.16 -6.82 10.79
N ALA A 148 -9.47 -6.93 11.05
CA ALA A 148 -10.49 -6.23 10.28
C ALA A 148 -10.39 -4.71 10.43
N LYS A 149 -10.03 -4.16 11.60
CA LYS A 149 -9.79 -2.71 11.74
C LYS A 149 -8.57 -2.25 10.94
N TYR A 150 -7.47 -3.01 10.99
CA TYR A 150 -6.23 -2.68 10.29
C TYR A 150 -6.39 -2.76 8.77
N VAL A 151 -7.11 -3.78 8.31
CA VAL A 151 -7.27 -4.05 6.88
C VAL A 151 -8.54 -3.40 6.31
N SER A 152 -9.55 -2.99 7.10
CA SER A 152 -10.84 -2.46 6.57
C SER A 152 -10.74 -1.17 5.74
N ARG A 153 -9.59 -0.49 5.68
CA ARG A 153 -9.49 0.83 5.04
C ARG A 153 -9.22 0.84 3.53
N GLY A 154 -9.08 -0.32 2.88
CA GLY A 154 -8.83 -0.35 1.43
C GLY A 154 -9.31 -1.61 0.73
N SER A 155 -9.43 -1.50 -0.60
CA SER A 155 -9.65 -2.63 -1.52
C SER A 155 -8.39 -3.48 -1.72
N ALA A 156 -7.21 -2.93 -1.42
CA ALA A 156 -5.95 -3.64 -1.32
C ALA A 156 -5.09 -3.05 -0.18
N PHE A 157 -4.00 -3.75 0.14
CA PHE A 157 -2.94 -3.29 1.02
C PHE A 157 -1.67 -4.12 0.78
N VAL A 158 -0.51 -3.50 0.97
CA VAL A 158 0.77 -4.21 1.02
C VAL A 158 0.97 -4.78 2.42
N LEU A 159 1.25 -6.09 2.52
CA LEU A 159 1.65 -6.68 3.79
C LEU A 159 3.10 -6.28 4.12
N PRO A 160 3.36 -5.72 5.32
CA PRO A 160 4.71 -5.64 5.83
C PRO A 160 5.14 -7.07 6.18
N ALA A 161 5.79 -7.75 5.25
CA ALA A 161 6.38 -9.05 5.50
C ALA A 161 7.90 -8.94 5.35
N SER A 162 8.62 -9.71 6.18
CA SER A 162 10.08 -9.84 6.19
C SER A 162 10.70 -9.67 4.80
N SER A 163 11.82 -8.96 4.74
CA SER A 163 12.61 -8.53 3.57
C SER A 163 12.69 -9.47 2.33
N SER A 164 12.28 -10.73 2.42
CA SER A 164 12.29 -11.73 1.36
C SER A 164 10.96 -11.96 0.61
N SER A 165 9.80 -11.42 1.04
CA SER A 165 8.55 -11.62 0.25
C SER A 165 7.60 -10.41 0.29
N ARG A 166 7.65 -9.58 -0.75
CA ARG A 166 6.71 -8.45 -0.93
C ARG A 166 5.37 -8.99 -1.41
N LYS A 167 4.34 -8.87 -0.56
CA LYS A 167 3.01 -9.42 -0.81
C LYS A 167 1.98 -8.30 -0.89
N LEU A 168 1.38 -8.13 -2.06
CA LEU A 168 0.24 -7.26 -2.29
C LEU A 168 -1.05 -8.05 -2.10
N VAL A 169 -1.91 -7.65 -1.18
CA VAL A 169 -3.19 -8.33 -0.91
C VAL A 169 -4.34 -7.53 -1.51
N ILE A 170 -5.19 -8.17 -2.31
CA ILE A 170 -6.37 -7.55 -2.96
C ILE A 170 -7.63 -8.28 -2.52
N LYS A 171 -8.63 -7.54 -2.04
CA LYS A 171 -9.92 -8.09 -1.64
C LYS A 171 -10.87 -8.17 -2.82
N LEU A 172 -11.27 -9.39 -3.18
CA LEU A 172 -12.09 -9.63 -4.37
C LEU A 172 -13.57 -9.24 -4.23
N ASN A 173 -14.07 -9.02 -3.02
CA ASN A 173 -15.52 -8.90 -2.79
C ASN A 173 -16.18 -7.67 -3.43
N HIS A 174 -15.43 -6.63 -3.76
CA HIS A 174 -15.99 -5.33 -4.15
C HIS A 174 -15.22 -4.65 -5.28
N VAL A 175 -14.36 -5.36 -5.99
CA VAL A 175 -13.44 -4.76 -6.97
C VAL A 175 -13.73 -5.32 -8.35
N LYS A 176 -14.10 -4.45 -9.28
CA LYS A 176 -14.24 -4.85 -10.69
C LYS A 176 -12.86 -5.19 -11.28
N PRO A 177 -12.77 -6.06 -12.30
CA PRO A 177 -11.49 -6.41 -12.91
C PRO A 177 -10.64 -5.21 -13.36
N ASP A 178 -11.28 -4.17 -13.92
CA ASP A 178 -10.58 -2.96 -14.37
C ASP A 178 -10.06 -2.10 -13.20
N GLU A 179 -10.85 -2.01 -12.12
CA GLU A 179 -10.43 -1.35 -10.87
C GLU A 179 -9.27 -2.10 -10.20
N MET A 180 -9.28 -3.43 -10.28
CA MET A 180 -8.21 -4.28 -9.72
C MET A 180 -6.87 -3.97 -10.37
N ARG A 181 -6.83 -3.72 -11.68
CA ARG A 181 -5.57 -3.35 -12.37
C ARG A 181 -5.03 -2.01 -11.88
N ALA A 182 -5.90 -1.00 -11.76
CA ALA A 182 -5.50 0.31 -11.22
C ALA A 182 -5.00 0.19 -9.78
N ILE A 183 -5.67 -0.61 -8.95
CA ILE A 183 -5.24 -0.87 -7.57
C ILE A 183 -3.87 -1.58 -7.55
N ILE A 184 -3.66 -2.62 -8.36
CA ILE A 184 -2.36 -3.32 -8.43
C ILE A 184 -1.26 -2.35 -8.80
N CYS A 185 -1.53 -1.48 -9.76
CA CYS A 185 -0.57 -0.53 -10.25
C CYS A 185 -0.21 0.55 -9.21
N HIS A 186 -1.22 1.15 -8.57
CA HIS A 186 -1.04 2.09 -7.45
C HIS A 186 -0.17 1.47 -6.34
N GLU A 187 -0.51 0.26 -5.91
CA GLU A 187 0.21 -0.42 -4.83
C GLU A 187 1.60 -0.92 -5.25
N HIS A 188 1.80 -1.19 -6.54
CA HIS A 188 3.11 -1.52 -7.10
C HIS A 188 4.08 -0.33 -6.99
N ILE A 189 3.61 0.91 -7.12
CA ILE A 189 4.45 2.08 -6.86
C ILE A 189 4.92 2.12 -5.41
N HIS A 190 4.07 1.78 -4.44
CA HIS A 190 4.49 1.70 -3.04
C HIS A 190 5.56 0.64 -2.80
N ILE A 191 5.53 -0.46 -3.54
CA ILE A 191 6.61 -1.46 -3.53
C ILE A 191 7.91 -0.84 -4.04
N LEU A 192 7.89 -0.10 -5.16
CA LEU A 192 9.08 0.54 -5.72
C LEU A 192 9.63 1.65 -4.81
N GLN A 193 8.76 2.42 -4.18
CA GLN A 193 9.13 3.43 -3.18
C GLN A 193 9.81 2.81 -1.96
N ALA A 194 9.42 1.60 -1.55
CA ALA A 194 10.07 0.89 -0.45
C ALA A 194 11.46 0.36 -0.81
N ASP A 195 11.69 0.03 -2.09
CA ASP A 195 12.94 -0.54 -2.60
C ASP A 195 14.06 0.48 -2.74
N GLU A 196 13.71 1.68 -3.15
CA GLU A 196 14.67 2.72 -3.54
C GLU A 196 15.44 3.33 -2.35
N VAL A 197 15.17 2.89 -1.10
CA VAL A 197 15.78 3.45 0.14
C VAL A 197 15.92 4.98 0.04
N ILE A 198 14.93 5.65 -0.54
CA ILE A 198 15.00 7.09 -0.61
C ILE A 198 14.77 7.56 0.82
N PHE A 199 15.81 8.16 1.40
CA PHE A 199 15.92 8.70 2.77
C PHE A 199 14.92 9.83 3.07
N PHE A 200 13.70 9.76 2.54
CA PHE A 200 12.61 10.55 3.05
C PHE A 200 11.94 9.71 4.13
N ASP A 201 12.34 9.96 5.38
CA ASP A 201 11.46 9.68 6.53
C ASP A 201 10.04 10.03 6.09
N ALA A 202 9.07 9.14 6.33
CA ALA A 202 7.67 9.39 6.00
C ALA A 202 7.17 10.58 6.83
N ARG A 203 7.50 11.79 6.37
CA ARG A 203 7.20 13.05 7.01
C ARG A 203 5.81 13.42 6.55
N ARG A 204 4.91 13.50 7.52
CA ARG A 204 3.56 13.98 7.26
C ARG A 204 3.65 15.35 6.59
N PRO A 205 2.88 15.60 5.52
CA PRO A 205 2.92 16.87 4.83
C PRO A 205 2.55 18.00 5.80
N ARG A 206 3.25 19.13 5.68
CA ARG A 206 2.92 20.35 6.40
C ARG A 206 1.68 21.01 5.79
N GLY A 207 0.50 20.56 6.20
CA GLY A 207 -0.79 21.01 5.66
C GLY A 207 -0.98 22.54 5.70
N ASP A 208 -0.44 23.22 6.72
CA ASP A 208 -0.46 24.68 6.87
C ASP A 208 0.24 25.44 5.73
N VAL A 209 1.19 24.79 5.06
CA VAL A 209 1.99 25.41 3.99
C VAL A 209 1.17 25.56 2.72
N TYR A 210 0.30 24.59 2.38
CA TYR A 210 -0.41 24.53 1.11
C TYR A 210 -1.95 24.59 1.25
N LEU A 211 -2.52 23.86 2.20
CA LEU A 211 -3.96 23.66 2.31
C LEU A 211 -4.67 24.88 2.88
N HIS A 212 -5.93 25.07 2.48
CA HIS A 212 -6.80 26.07 3.10
C HIS A 212 -6.94 25.79 4.62
N PRO A 213 -6.93 26.83 5.50
CA PRO A 213 -6.95 26.63 6.95
C PRO A 213 -8.10 25.73 7.46
N GLY A 214 -9.25 25.75 6.78
CA GLY A 214 -10.41 24.91 7.12
C GLY A 214 -10.22 23.40 6.90
N VAL A 215 -9.21 22.98 6.13
CA VAL A 215 -8.92 21.56 5.83
C VAL A 215 -7.48 21.16 6.11
N ALA A 216 -6.64 22.09 6.60
CA ALA A 216 -5.22 21.84 6.85
C ALA A 216 -4.95 20.73 7.89
N GLY A 217 -5.93 20.44 8.77
CA GLY A 217 -5.89 19.36 9.75
C GLY A 217 -6.71 18.12 9.37
N ASP A 218 -7.33 18.09 8.19
CA ASP A 218 -8.16 16.95 7.76
C ASP A 218 -7.27 15.75 7.44
N SER A 219 -7.43 14.65 8.19
CA SER A 219 -6.59 13.46 8.04
C SER A 219 -6.69 12.80 6.67
N LEU A 220 -7.83 12.90 6.00
CA LEU A 220 -8.02 12.30 4.67
C LEU A 220 -7.33 13.13 3.60
N ILE A 221 -7.44 14.46 3.68
CA ILE A 221 -6.73 15.36 2.74
C ILE A 221 -5.22 15.27 2.95
N LEU A 222 -4.77 15.24 4.21
CA LEU A 222 -3.35 15.04 4.54
C LEU A 222 -2.84 13.68 4.05
N TYR A 223 -3.67 12.64 4.07
CA TYR A 223 -3.33 11.34 3.48
C TYR A 223 -3.19 11.42 1.95
N TYR A 224 -4.08 12.13 1.25
CA TYR A 224 -3.95 12.33 -0.20
C TYR A 224 -2.79 13.25 -0.60
N LEU A 225 -2.41 14.17 0.29
CA LEU A 225 -1.23 15.04 0.14
C LEU A 225 0.06 14.35 0.61
N ASP A 226 0.00 13.16 1.21
CA ASP A 226 1.21 12.43 1.58
C ASP A 226 2.07 12.17 0.34
N GLN A 227 3.39 12.32 0.47
CA GLN A 227 4.30 12.25 -0.65
C GLN A 227 4.13 10.94 -1.45
N LYS A 228 4.11 9.80 -0.74
CA LYS A 228 4.08 8.48 -1.39
C LYS A 228 2.75 8.26 -2.10
N GLU A 229 1.69 8.71 -1.45
CA GLU A 229 0.31 8.61 -1.91
C GLU A 229 0.02 9.53 -3.10
N LEU A 230 0.56 10.75 -3.12
CA LEU A 230 0.40 11.67 -4.24
C LEU A 230 1.22 11.23 -5.46
N GLU A 231 2.44 10.71 -5.25
CA GLU A 231 3.25 10.07 -6.30
C GLU A 231 2.52 8.87 -6.93
N ALA A 232 1.96 7.97 -6.12
CA ALA A 232 1.22 6.81 -6.61
C ALA A 232 -0.06 7.21 -7.39
N ARG A 233 -0.74 8.28 -6.98
CA ARG A 233 -1.88 8.82 -7.75
C ARG A 233 -1.45 9.49 -9.05
N LEU A 234 -0.32 10.19 -9.05
CA LEU A 234 0.25 10.80 -10.25
C LEU A 234 0.62 9.74 -11.29
N HIS A 235 1.14 8.59 -10.85
CA HIS A 235 1.46 7.45 -11.72
C HIS A 235 0.26 7.01 -12.58
N GLU A 236 -0.95 6.98 -12.02
CA GLU A 236 -2.17 6.63 -12.76
C GLU A 236 -2.48 7.60 -13.90
N ILE A 237 -2.20 8.90 -13.70
CA ILE A 237 -2.37 9.94 -14.72
C ILE A 237 -1.33 9.73 -15.82
N VAL A 238 -0.07 9.49 -15.45
CA VAL A 238 1.03 9.22 -16.39
C VAL A 238 0.75 8.00 -17.26
N ILE A 239 0.28 6.89 -16.67
CA ILE A 239 -0.09 5.69 -17.45
C ILE A 239 -1.25 5.98 -18.40
N SER A 240 -2.26 6.71 -17.91
CA SER A 240 -3.43 7.03 -18.73
C SER A 240 -3.03 7.87 -19.95
N SER A 241 -2.16 8.86 -19.76
CA SER A 241 -1.55 9.63 -20.86
C SER A 241 -0.72 8.74 -21.79
N TYR A 242 0.18 7.92 -21.25
CA TYR A 242 1.02 7.05 -22.06
C TYR A 242 0.20 6.09 -22.94
N ARG A 243 -0.91 5.56 -22.43
CA ARG A 243 -1.79 4.69 -23.22
C ARG A 243 -2.45 5.43 -24.39
N ALA A 244 -2.69 6.73 -24.25
CA ALA A 244 -3.24 7.58 -25.30
C ALA A 244 -2.17 7.97 -26.34
N PHE A 245 -0.98 8.39 -25.89
CA PHE A 245 0.02 9.05 -26.77
C PHE A 245 1.30 8.25 -27.01
N ARG A 246 1.49 7.15 -26.29
CA ARG A 246 2.66 6.24 -26.42
C ARG A 246 4.01 6.90 -26.14
N ARG A 247 4.01 7.95 -25.33
CA ARG A 247 5.19 8.68 -24.90
C ARG A 247 5.00 9.19 -23.47
N VAL A 248 6.03 9.09 -22.63
CA VAL A 248 6.09 9.79 -21.34
C VAL A 248 6.80 11.14 -21.51
N PRO A 249 6.42 12.17 -20.74
CA PRO A 249 7.14 13.44 -20.72
C PRO A 249 8.62 13.31 -20.37
N VAL A 250 9.49 14.04 -21.07
CA VAL A 250 10.93 14.13 -20.70
C VAL A 250 11.35 15.53 -20.27
N THR A 251 10.45 16.51 -20.36
CA THR A 251 10.68 17.87 -19.88
C THR A 251 9.53 18.33 -18.99
N VAL A 252 9.78 19.31 -18.12
CA VAL A 252 8.73 19.91 -17.28
C VAL A 252 7.61 20.50 -18.13
N ALA A 253 7.93 21.11 -19.28
CA ALA A 253 6.94 21.64 -20.21
C ALA A 253 6.01 20.54 -20.75
N GLU A 254 6.58 19.42 -21.23
CA GLU A 254 5.79 18.26 -21.68
C GLU A 254 4.94 17.67 -20.55
N PHE A 255 5.47 17.64 -19.33
CA PHE A 255 4.75 17.14 -18.16
C PHE A 255 3.56 18.03 -17.79
N LEU A 256 3.73 19.36 -17.81
CA LEU A 256 2.64 20.30 -17.57
C LEU A 256 1.57 20.23 -18.67
N ALA A 257 1.99 20.14 -19.93
CA ALA A 257 1.08 19.94 -21.06
C ALA A 257 0.26 18.63 -20.91
N MET A 258 0.90 17.55 -20.47
CA MET A 258 0.22 16.30 -20.13
C MET A 258 -0.84 16.51 -19.03
N LEU A 259 -0.53 17.22 -17.95
CA LEU A 259 -1.52 17.47 -16.89
C LEU A 259 -2.71 18.30 -17.40
N MET A 260 -2.46 19.30 -18.27
CA MET A 260 -3.50 20.11 -18.91
C MET A 260 -4.39 19.30 -19.85
N ALA A 261 -3.84 18.29 -20.54
CA ALA A 261 -4.58 17.41 -21.44
C ALA A 261 -5.49 16.39 -20.71
N CYS A 262 -5.37 16.23 -19.39
CA CYS A 262 -6.19 15.28 -18.66
C CYS A 262 -7.64 15.77 -18.52
N GLU A 263 -8.63 15.03 -19.03
CA GLU A 263 -10.05 15.44 -19.06
C GLU A 263 -10.63 15.81 -17.69
N LYS A 264 -10.13 15.22 -16.61
CA LYS A 264 -10.70 15.34 -15.26
C LYS A 264 -10.09 16.45 -14.41
N ILE A 265 -8.80 16.73 -14.59
CA ILE A 265 -8.07 17.74 -13.80
C ILE A 265 -7.52 18.88 -14.64
N GLY A 266 -7.51 18.76 -15.97
CA GLY A 266 -6.90 19.72 -16.89
C GLY A 266 -7.45 21.13 -16.70
N ALA A 267 -8.76 21.28 -16.48
CA ALA A 267 -9.37 22.57 -16.18
C ALA A 267 -8.83 23.21 -14.88
N LEU A 268 -8.61 22.42 -13.82
CA LEU A 268 -8.03 22.89 -12.57
C LEU A 268 -6.55 23.29 -12.75
N VAL A 269 -5.83 22.54 -13.58
CA VAL A 269 -4.43 22.81 -13.91
C VAL A 269 -4.31 24.12 -14.70
N VAL A 270 -5.14 24.29 -15.73
CA VAL A 270 -5.21 25.52 -16.54
C VAL A 270 -5.59 26.72 -15.68
N GLU A 271 -6.58 26.58 -14.79
CA GLU A 271 -6.98 27.64 -13.85
C GLU A 271 -5.82 28.06 -12.94
N ALA A 272 -5.07 27.10 -12.40
CA ALA A 272 -3.96 27.37 -11.49
C ALA A 272 -2.73 27.96 -12.20
N ILE A 273 -2.43 27.51 -13.42
CA ILE A 273 -1.33 28.05 -14.23
C ILE A 273 -1.65 29.46 -14.75
N GLY A 274 -2.93 29.75 -14.96
CA GLY A 274 -3.39 31.02 -15.51
C GLY A 274 -3.18 31.10 -17.02
N SER A 275 -3.94 31.99 -17.66
CA SER A 275 -3.99 32.12 -19.13
C SER A 275 -2.68 32.54 -19.80
N GLY A 276 -1.69 33.06 -19.06
CA GLY A 276 -0.42 33.57 -19.63
C GLY A 276 0.78 32.63 -19.57
N ALA A 277 0.73 31.55 -18.76
CA ALA A 277 1.83 30.58 -18.67
C ALA A 277 1.62 29.32 -19.52
N GLY A 278 0.42 29.16 -20.10
CA GLY A 278 0.12 28.16 -21.12
C GLY A 278 0.43 28.62 -22.56
N ASP A 279 0.72 29.91 -22.76
CA ASP A 279 1.08 30.47 -24.06
C ASP A 279 2.45 29.94 -24.49
N GLY A 280 2.44 28.84 -25.26
CA GLY A 280 3.64 28.17 -25.77
C GLY A 280 3.75 26.69 -25.39
N LEU A 281 2.83 26.16 -24.56
CA LEU A 281 2.75 24.71 -24.33
C LEU A 281 1.92 24.06 -25.43
N GLU A 282 2.52 23.15 -26.19
CA GLU A 282 1.80 22.29 -27.12
C GLU A 282 1.02 21.24 -26.32
N VAL A 283 -0.25 21.53 -26.03
CA VAL A 283 -1.15 20.58 -25.38
C VAL A 283 -1.66 19.61 -26.44
N GLU A 284 -1.31 18.33 -26.29
CA GLU A 284 -1.87 17.25 -27.11
C GLU A 284 -3.41 17.15 -26.94
N SER A 285 -4.06 16.35 -27.78
CA SER A 285 -5.50 16.06 -27.60
C SER A 285 -5.80 15.57 -26.17
N SER A 286 -7.01 15.78 -25.66
CA SER A 286 -7.36 15.35 -24.30
C SER A 286 -7.33 13.82 -24.14
N PHE A 287 -7.07 13.34 -22.92
CA PHE A 287 -7.17 11.91 -22.58
C PHE A 287 -8.00 11.63 -21.32
N ALA A 288 -8.70 10.50 -21.36
CA ALA A 288 -9.45 9.97 -20.24
C ALA A 288 -8.55 9.16 -19.29
N VAL A 289 -8.82 9.27 -17.99
CA VAL A 289 -8.15 8.46 -16.95
C VAL A 289 -8.78 7.09 -16.82
N ARG A 290 -7.95 6.05 -16.60
CA ARG A 290 -8.45 4.68 -16.38
C ARG A 290 -9.19 4.50 -15.04
N SER A 291 -8.83 5.30 -14.03
CA SER A 291 -9.44 5.29 -12.69
C SER A 291 -10.00 6.67 -12.34
N SER A 292 -11.31 6.83 -12.46
CA SER A 292 -12.00 8.09 -12.12
C SER A 292 -11.85 8.45 -10.64
N ARG A 293 -11.83 7.44 -9.77
CA ARG A 293 -11.65 7.62 -8.32
C ARG A 293 -10.29 8.25 -7.99
N ILE A 294 -9.21 7.66 -8.49
CA ILE A 294 -7.85 8.14 -8.18
C ILE A 294 -7.67 9.57 -8.70
N CYS A 295 -8.18 9.85 -9.90
CA CYS A 295 -8.10 11.20 -10.45
C CYS A 295 -8.96 12.22 -9.67
N TRP A 296 -10.12 11.81 -9.14
CA TRP A 296 -10.91 12.64 -8.24
C TRP A 296 -10.17 12.96 -6.93
N GLU A 297 -9.54 11.95 -6.32
CA GLU A 297 -8.70 12.14 -5.11
C GLU A 297 -7.54 13.10 -5.40
N PHE A 298 -6.90 13.00 -6.56
CA PHE A 298 -5.85 13.92 -7.01
C PHE A 298 -6.38 15.35 -7.24
N GLY A 299 -7.53 15.49 -7.91
CA GLY A 299 -8.18 16.79 -8.14
C GLY A 299 -8.60 17.47 -6.84
N LEU A 300 -9.00 16.71 -5.82
CA LEU A 300 -9.32 17.22 -4.49
C LEU A 300 -8.11 17.91 -3.84
N VAL A 301 -6.92 17.32 -3.96
CA VAL A 301 -5.67 17.92 -3.46
C VAL A 301 -5.42 19.28 -4.11
N ILE A 302 -5.60 19.39 -5.44
CA ILE A 302 -5.45 20.67 -6.16
C ILE A 302 -6.51 21.69 -5.68
N GLN A 303 -7.76 21.26 -5.53
CA GLN A 303 -8.86 22.15 -5.12
C GLN A 303 -8.69 22.70 -3.71
N CYS A 304 -8.14 21.90 -2.79
CA CYS A 304 -7.94 22.28 -1.39
C CYS A 304 -6.78 23.28 -1.15
N GLY A 305 -6.02 23.64 -2.19
CA GLY A 305 -5.01 24.68 -2.11
C GLY A 305 -5.60 26.02 -1.65
N LYS A 306 -4.92 26.70 -0.71
CA LYS A 306 -5.43 27.89 -0.02
C LYS A 306 -5.67 29.11 -0.93
N ASP A 307 -4.93 29.22 -2.02
CA ASP A 307 -5.02 30.29 -3.02
C ASP A 307 -4.47 29.81 -4.38
N LEU A 308 -4.65 30.62 -5.43
CA LEU A 308 -4.16 30.29 -6.78
C LEU A 308 -2.64 30.12 -6.84
N LYS A 309 -1.90 30.87 -6.03
CA LYS A 309 -0.44 30.78 -5.97
C LYS A 309 0.00 29.42 -5.42
N ALA A 310 -0.62 28.94 -4.35
CA ALA A 310 -0.34 27.65 -3.77
C ALA A 310 -0.67 26.51 -4.75
N LYS A 311 -1.78 26.63 -5.48
CA LYS A 311 -2.15 25.67 -6.54
C LYS A 311 -1.13 25.66 -7.68
N TYR A 312 -0.71 26.85 -8.12
CA TYR A 312 0.37 27.01 -9.09
C TYR A 312 1.65 26.32 -8.60
N GLU A 313 2.13 26.65 -7.40
CA GLU A 313 3.33 26.06 -6.80
C GLU A 313 3.20 24.53 -6.64
N LEU A 314 2.02 24.00 -6.31
CA LEU A 314 1.81 22.54 -6.29
C LEU A 314 2.06 21.95 -7.68
N ILE A 315 1.48 22.54 -8.72
CA ILE A 315 1.55 22.04 -10.09
C ILE A 315 2.93 22.22 -10.71
N SER A 316 3.62 23.33 -10.44
CA SER A 316 4.88 23.70 -11.07
C SER A 316 6.12 23.31 -10.25
N GLU A 317 5.98 23.05 -8.95
CA GLU A 317 7.11 22.78 -8.06
C GLU A 317 7.01 21.42 -7.35
N VAL A 318 5.81 20.95 -7.01
CA VAL A 318 5.62 19.68 -6.26
C VAL A 318 5.43 18.50 -7.21
N LEU A 319 4.46 18.58 -8.10
CA LEU A 319 4.15 17.50 -9.04
C LEU A 319 5.32 17.16 -9.98
N PRO A 320 6.13 18.12 -10.48
CA PRO A 320 7.28 17.79 -11.32
C PRO A 320 8.36 17.01 -10.56
N VAL A 321 8.58 17.31 -9.28
CA VAL A 321 9.51 16.54 -8.43
C VAL A 321 9.04 15.10 -8.27
N MET A 322 7.74 14.94 -7.96
CA MET A 322 7.12 13.62 -7.85
C MET A 322 7.20 12.83 -9.16
N TYR A 323 7.01 13.50 -10.30
CA TYR A 323 7.17 12.89 -11.61
C TYR A 323 8.63 12.47 -11.88
N GLY A 324 9.60 13.32 -11.54
CA GLY A 324 11.01 12.96 -11.63
C GLY A 324 11.33 11.70 -10.80
N ASN A 325 10.77 11.56 -9.61
CA ASN A 325 10.89 10.33 -8.80
C ASN A 325 10.25 9.12 -9.51
N LEU A 326 9.09 9.30 -10.16
CA LEU A 326 8.45 8.22 -10.94
C LEU A 326 9.35 7.74 -12.10
N LEU A 327 10.06 8.63 -12.80
CA LEU A 327 11.00 8.24 -13.87
C LEU A 327 12.07 7.27 -13.36
N ARG A 328 12.61 7.55 -12.16
CA ARG A 328 13.53 6.65 -11.47
C ARG A 328 12.88 5.31 -11.18
N TYR A 329 11.64 5.29 -10.67
CA TYR A 329 10.91 4.05 -10.40
C TYR A 329 10.65 3.23 -11.67
N TYR A 330 10.49 3.88 -12.83
CA TYR A 330 10.38 3.22 -14.13
C TYR A 330 11.70 2.65 -14.64
N GLY A 331 12.82 2.96 -13.98
CA GLY A 331 14.14 2.37 -14.21
C GLY A 331 15.14 3.28 -14.89
N ASP A 332 14.77 4.51 -15.25
CA ASP A 332 15.66 5.45 -15.95
C ASP A 332 16.15 6.54 -14.99
N LEU A 333 17.33 6.29 -14.42
CA LEU A 333 17.97 7.20 -13.45
C LEU A 333 18.44 8.49 -14.12
N ASP A 334 19.01 8.40 -15.32
CA ASP A 334 19.54 9.55 -16.04
C ASP A 334 18.40 10.49 -16.44
N ALA A 335 17.30 9.96 -16.99
CA ALA A 335 16.11 10.76 -17.30
C ALA A 335 15.49 11.40 -16.05
N SER A 336 15.51 10.69 -14.92
CA SER A 336 15.05 11.24 -13.63
C SER A 336 15.91 12.42 -13.19
N GLU A 337 17.23 12.28 -13.23
CA GLU A 337 18.18 13.33 -12.82
C GLU A 337 18.11 14.54 -13.74
N ASP A 338 18.08 14.34 -15.05
CA ASP A 338 17.95 15.41 -16.03
C ASP A 338 16.63 16.18 -15.84
N PHE A 339 15.52 15.45 -15.64
CA PHE A 339 14.22 16.07 -15.40
C PHE A 339 14.22 16.87 -14.10
N LEU A 340 14.70 16.29 -13.00
CA LEU A 340 14.76 16.95 -11.69
C LEU A 340 15.70 18.17 -11.69
N GLY A 341 16.78 18.13 -12.47
CA GLY A 341 17.71 19.24 -12.65
C GLY A 341 17.07 20.49 -13.27
N SER A 342 15.95 20.33 -13.98
CA SER A 342 15.18 21.44 -14.56
C SER A 342 14.18 22.09 -13.59
N VAL A 343 13.94 21.49 -12.42
CA VAL A 343 13.01 22.02 -11.42
C VAL A 343 13.76 22.96 -10.48
N ALA A 344 13.35 24.23 -10.44
CA ALA A 344 13.95 25.24 -9.57
C ALA A 344 13.78 24.89 -8.07
N ARG A 345 14.83 25.15 -7.29
CA ARG A 345 14.93 24.88 -5.84
C ARG A 345 15.56 26.08 -5.09
N PRO A 346 15.27 26.31 -3.80
CA PRO A 346 14.27 25.60 -2.98
C PRO A 346 12.85 25.99 -3.38
N ASN A 347 11.90 25.08 -3.19
CA ASN A 347 10.53 25.26 -3.67
C ASN A 347 9.46 24.77 -2.68
N LEU A 348 8.19 24.73 -3.08
CA LEU A 348 7.08 24.25 -2.24
C LEU A 348 7.25 22.79 -1.81
N TYR A 349 7.82 21.92 -2.64
CA TYR A 349 8.07 20.52 -2.28
C TYR A 349 8.96 20.44 -1.04
N ASP A 350 10.05 21.21 -1.01
CA ASP A 350 10.97 21.26 0.14
C ASP A 350 10.23 21.74 1.39
N ARG A 351 9.41 22.78 1.27
CA ARG A 351 8.63 23.32 2.41
C ARG A 351 7.55 22.35 2.91
N LEU A 352 7.00 21.51 2.04
CA LEU A 352 5.94 20.56 2.40
C LEU A 352 6.45 19.32 3.11
N TYR A 353 7.60 18.79 2.69
CA TYR A 353 8.10 17.47 3.13
C TYR A 353 9.46 17.48 3.84
N GLY A 354 10.18 18.62 3.89
CA GLY A 354 11.58 18.68 4.33
C GLY A 354 11.91 19.83 5.25
#